data_AF-A0A523QE66-F1
#
_entry.id   AF-A0A523QE66-F1
#
_cell.length_a   1.000
_cell.length_b   1.000
_cell.length_c   1.000
_cell.angle_alpha   90.00
_cell.angle_beta   90.00
_cell.angle_gamma   90.00
#
_symmetry.space_group_name_H-M   'P 1'
#
loop_
_entity.id
_entity.type
_entity.pdbx_description
1 polymer ?
#
loop_
_entity_poly.entity_id
_entity_poly.type
_entity_poly.pdbx_seq_one_letter_code
_entity_poly.pdbx_strand_id
1 'polypeptide(L)'
;MAGMTVIVRTIARLLFPFTFLFGAYIVIHGHLTPGGGFPGGVIIAASIVMLILAYGIERAQKKVGFLHAEVLESVGGIAIVILGLFGLLLGISFLQNVFPLGELGQLFSAGNLPLLYLGVGVKVTAGIILIFYAMLFAFRGEEE
;
A
#
# COMPACT_ATOMS: atom_id res chain seq x y z
N MET A 1 -20.45 8.85 -10.21
CA MET A 1 -19.57 9.63 -11.10
C MET A 1 -19.36 8.88 -12.40
N ALA A 2 -19.95 9.36 -13.50
CA ALA A 2 -19.64 8.84 -14.84
C ALA A 2 -18.14 9.06 -15.14
N GLY A 3 -17.47 8.04 -15.70
CA GLY A 3 -16.03 8.08 -15.95
C GLY A 3 -15.58 9.21 -16.89
N MET A 4 -14.30 9.58 -16.79
CA MET A 4 -13.67 10.69 -17.52
C MET A 4 -13.63 10.48 -19.06
N THR A 5 -13.06 11.42 -19.81
CA THR A 5 -12.91 11.31 -21.27
C THR A 5 -12.11 10.06 -21.69
N VAL A 6 -12.24 9.67 -22.96
CA VAL A 6 -11.49 8.52 -23.52
C VAL A 6 -9.98 8.73 -23.41
N ILE A 7 -9.52 9.96 -23.64
CA ILE A 7 -8.09 10.33 -23.52
C ILE A 7 -7.60 10.03 -22.10
N VAL A 8 -8.29 10.54 -21.07
CA VAL A 8 -7.90 10.33 -19.67
C VAL A 8 -7.91 8.83 -19.30
N ARG A 9 -8.93 8.09 -19.71
CA ARG A 9 -9.03 6.64 -19.44
C ARG A 9 -7.89 5.85 -20.07
N THR A 10 -7.47 6.22 -21.28
CA THR A 10 -6.36 5.58 -21.99
C THR A 10 -5.03 5.88 -21.30
N ILE A 11 -4.77 7.15 -20.97
CA ILE A 11 -3.52 7.55 -20.30
C ILE A 11 -3.43 6.94 -18.89
N ALA A 12 -4.51 6.98 -18.10
CA ALA A 12 -4.52 6.37 -16.76
C ALA A 12 -4.26 4.86 -16.81
N ARG A 13 -4.83 4.15 -17.80
CA ARG A 13 -4.57 2.71 -18.00
C ARG A 13 -3.13 2.44 -18.38
N LEU A 14 -2.53 3.29 -19.21
CA LEU A 14 -1.13 3.17 -19.62
C LEU A 14 -0.18 3.43 -18.44
N LEU A 15 -0.43 4.47 -17.64
CA LEU A 15 0.44 4.88 -16.52
C LEU A 15 0.31 4.00 -15.27
N PHE A 16 -0.82 3.34 -15.08
CA PHE A 16 -1.07 2.51 -13.91
C PHE A 16 0.04 1.47 -13.63
N PRO A 17 0.41 0.57 -14.57
CA PRO A 17 1.43 -0.45 -14.30
C PRO A 17 2.79 0.17 -13.95
N PHE A 18 3.16 1.31 -14.55
CA PHE A 18 4.43 1.97 -14.27
C PHE A 18 4.46 2.62 -12.89
N THR A 19 3.40 3.33 -12.52
CA THR A 19 3.31 3.99 -11.21
C THR A 19 3.15 2.98 -10.08
N PHE A 20 2.38 1.91 -10.29
CA PHE A 20 2.26 0.80 -9.37
C PHE A 20 3.61 0.09 -9.14
N LEU A 21 4.31 -0.26 -10.23
CA LEU A 21 5.61 -0.93 -10.16
C LEU A 21 6.67 -0.04 -9.49
N PHE A 22 6.65 1.26 -9.78
CA PHE A 22 7.54 2.21 -9.13
C PHE A 22 7.29 2.29 -7.62
N GLY A 23 6.02 2.36 -7.19
CA GLY A 23 5.67 2.30 -5.78
C GLY A 23 6.12 1.00 -5.12
N ALA A 24 5.91 -0.15 -5.77
CA ALA A 24 6.39 -1.45 -5.29
C ALA A 24 7.93 -1.50 -5.15
N TYR A 25 8.66 -0.93 -6.12
CA TYR A 25 10.11 -0.80 -6.06
C TYR A 25 10.56 0.00 -4.82
N ILE A 26 9.91 1.14 -4.54
CA ILE A 26 10.20 2.00 -3.39
C ILE A 26 9.93 1.28 -2.05
N VAL A 27 8.88 0.45 -1.98
CA VAL A 27 8.60 -0.38 -0.79
C VAL A 27 9.70 -1.42 -0.59
N ILE A 28 10.02 -2.18 -1.65
CA ILE A 28 10.94 -3.32 -1.59
C ILE A 28 12.38 -2.89 -1.32
N HIS A 29 12.82 -1.76 -1.87
CA HIS A 29 14.20 -1.27 -1.75
C HIS A 29 14.38 -0.22 -0.66
N GLY A 30 13.40 -0.01 0.20
CA GLY A 30 13.39 1.08 1.18
C GLY A 30 14.54 1.07 2.21
N HIS A 31 15.26 -0.05 2.35
CA HIS A 31 16.47 -0.12 3.19
C HIS A 31 17.76 0.17 2.42
N LEU A 32 17.71 0.20 1.09
CA LEU A 32 18.85 0.46 0.20
C LEU A 32 18.83 1.87 -0.39
N THR A 33 17.63 2.44 -0.57
CA THR A 33 17.43 3.75 -1.20
C THR A 33 16.54 4.64 -0.33
N PRO A 34 16.59 5.98 -0.51
CA PRO A 34 15.61 6.86 0.12
C PRO A 34 14.19 6.43 -0.28
N GLY A 35 13.36 6.06 0.69
CA GLY A 35 12.07 5.43 0.42
C GLY A 35 11.47 4.74 1.65
N GLY A 36 10.88 3.56 1.43
CA GLY A 36 10.26 2.75 2.49
C GLY A 36 8.79 2.42 2.23
N GLY A 37 8.22 1.69 3.19
CA GLY A 37 6.83 1.23 3.12
C GLY A 37 5.82 2.38 2.98
N PHE A 38 6.01 3.49 3.69
CA PHE A 38 5.07 4.61 3.65
C PHE A 38 5.03 5.33 2.29
N PRO A 39 6.11 5.97 1.80
CA PRO A 39 6.06 6.69 0.53
C PRO A 39 5.74 5.76 -0.65
N GLY A 40 6.26 4.53 -0.65
CA GLY A 40 5.93 3.54 -1.66
C GLY A 40 4.45 3.14 -1.64
N GLY A 41 3.89 2.91 -0.44
CA GLY A 41 2.47 2.61 -0.26
C GLY A 41 1.54 3.74 -0.72
N VAL A 42 1.93 5.01 -0.50
CA VAL A 42 1.19 6.18 -1.00
C VAL A 42 1.20 6.24 -2.53
N ILE A 43 2.35 5.98 -3.17
CA ILE A 43 2.46 5.93 -4.64
C ILE A 43 1.55 4.83 -5.22
N ILE A 44 1.56 3.64 -4.60
CA ILE A 44 0.67 2.54 -5.00
C ILE A 44 -0.80 2.97 -4.85
N ALA A 45 -1.19 3.56 -3.72
CA ALA A 45 -2.56 4.04 -3.54
C ALA A 45 -2.94 5.09 -4.58
N ALA A 46 -2.07 6.05 -4.86
CA ALA A 46 -2.30 7.08 -5.87
C ALA A 46 -2.51 6.48 -7.26
N SER A 47 -1.76 5.44 -7.63
CA SER A 47 -1.96 4.72 -8.91
C SER A 47 -3.35 4.09 -9.01
N ILE A 48 -3.85 3.54 -7.90
CA ILE A 48 -5.19 2.94 -7.81
C ILE A 48 -6.25 4.04 -7.87
N VAL A 49 -6.12 5.08 -7.05
CA VAL A 49 -7.04 6.23 -7.03
C VAL A 49 -7.14 6.89 -8.40
N MET A 50 -6.03 7.01 -9.14
CA MET A 50 -6.02 7.51 -10.52
C MET A 50 -6.94 6.68 -11.43
N LEU A 51 -6.93 5.34 -11.32
CA LEU A 51 -7.87 4.49 -12.06
C LEU A 51 -9.31 4.67 -11.59
N ILE A 52 -9.55 4.84 -10.28
CA ILE A 52 -10.89 5.08 -9.73
C ILE A 52 -11.48 6.37 -10.33
N LEU A 53 -10.71 7.45 -10.34
CA LEU A 53 -11.12 8.73 -10.90
C LEU A 53 -11.36 8.64 -12.42
N ALA A 54 -10.49 7.94 -13.15
CA ALA A 54 -10.61 7.82 -14.60
C ALA A 54 -11.84 6.99 -15.03
N TYR A 55 -12.17 5.91 -14.31
CA TYR A 55 -13.23 4.97 -14.69
C TYR A 55 -14.54 5.13 -13.91
N GLY A 56 -14.55 5.94 -12.87
CA GLY A 56 -15.70 6.18 -12.00
C GLY A 56 -15.76 5.21 -10.81
N ILE A 57 -16.34 5.69 -9.71
CA ILE A 57 -16.41 4.99 -8.42
C ILE A 57 -17.23 3.68 -8.49
N GLU A 58 -18.31 3.64 -9.29
CA GLU A 58 -19.18 2.44 -9.34
C GLU A 58 -18.44 1.23 -9.93
N ARG A 59 -17.53 1.46 -10.89
CA ARG A 59 -16.69 0.41 -11.46
C ARG A 59 -15.54 0.03 -10.54
N ALA A 60 -15.00 1.01 -9.80
CA ALA A 60 -13.94 0.79 -8.83
C ALA A 60 -14.38 -0.11 -7.67
N GLN A 61 -15.55 0.17 -7.07
CA GLN A 61 -16.05 -0.63 -5.94
C GLN A 61 -16.29 -2.10 -6.29
N LYS A 62 -16.59 -2.41 -7.56
CA LYS A 62 -16.71 -3.80 -8.03
C LYS A 62 -15.38 -4.54 -8.09
N LYS A 63 -14.24 -3.84 -8.21
CA LYS A 63 -12.90 -4.43 -8.32
C LYS A 63 -12.10 -4.35 -7.03
N VAL A 64 -12.13 -3.21 -6.35
CA VAL A 64 -11.46 -2.95 -5.08
C VAL A 64 -12.49 -2.33 -4.15
N GLY A 65 -13.29 -3.19 -3.52
CA GLY A 65 -14.34 -2.73 -2.59
C GLY A 65 -13.76 -2.17 -1.29
N PHE A 66 -14.57 -1.41 -0.56
CA PHE A 66 -14.24 -0.89 0.77
C PHE A 66 -13.78 -2.01 1.72
N LEU A 67 -14.56 -3.09 1.82
CA LEU A 67 -14.24 -4.25 2.65
C LEU A 67 -12.89 -4.90 2.30
N HIS A 68 -12.53 -4.93 1.01
CA HIS A 68 -11.23 -5.48 0.60
C HIS A 68 -10.09 -4.61 1.09
N ALA A 69 -10.23 -3.28 0.98
CA ALA A 69 -9.25 -2.34 1.51
C ALA A 69 -9.16 -2.44 3.04
N GLU A 70 -10.28 -2.57 3.75
CA GLU A 70 -10.31 -2.76 5.22
C GLU A 70 -9.59 -4.04 5.66
N VAL A 71 -9.84 -5.15 4.97
CA VAL A 71 -9.14 -6.42 5.21
C VAL A 71 -7.63 -6.27 4.94
N LEU A 72 -7.24 -5.64 3.83
CA LEU A 72 -5.82 -5.39 3.51
C LEU A 72 -5.14 -4.51 4.57
N GLU A 73 -5.83 -3.48 5.06
CA GLU A 73 -5.34 -2.56 6.09
C GLU A 73 -5.09 -3.29 7.42
N SER A 74 -6.03 -4.17 7.79
CA SER A 74 -5.92 -5.05 8.96
C SER A 74 -4.80 -6.07 8.81
N VAL A 75 -4.70 -6.74 7.66
CA VAL A 75 -3.64 -7.72 7.36
C VAL A 75 -2.26 -7.07 7.42
N GLY A 76 -2.09 -5.87 6.86
CA GLY A 76 -0.82 -5.14 6.94
C GLY A 76 -0.43 -4.80 8.39
N GLY A 77 -1.40 -4.40 9.22
CA GLY A 77 -1.16 -4.16 10.65
C GLY A 77 -0.80 -5.44 11.43
N ILE A 78 -1.55 -6.51 11.20
CA ILE A 78 -1.31 -7.82 11.83
C ILE A 78 0.07 -8.35 11.44
N ALA A 79 0.50 -8.21 10.18
CA ALA A 79 1.82 -8.65 9.74
C ALA A 79 2.96 -7.98 10.53
N ILE A 80 2.85 -6.67 10.80
CA ILE A 80 3.83 -5.92 11.60
C ILE A 80 3.87 -6.45 13.05
N VAL A 81 2.69 -6.66 13.65
CA VAL A 81 2.59 -7.17 15.03
C VAL A 81 3.15 -8.59 15.15
N ILE A 82 2.79 -9.49 14.23
CA ILE A 82 3.30 -10.86 14.19
C ILE A 82 4.82 -10.87 14.11
N LEU A 83 5.41 -10.03 13.24
CA LEU A 83 6.85 -9.94 13.11
C LEU A 83 7.52 -9.48 14.40
N GLY A 84 6.90 -8.53 15.12
CA GLY A 84 7.38 -8.10 16.44
C GLY A 84 7.25 -9.17 17.52
N LEU A 85 6.14 -9.93 17.52
CA LEU A 85 5.91 -11.05 18.43
C LEU A 85 6.91 -12.19 18.21
N PHE A 86 7.41 -12.37 16.99
CA PHE A 86 8.44 -13.38 16.69
C PHE A 86 9.72 -13.16 17.51
N GLY A 87 10.10 -11.90 17.77
CA GLY A 87 11.19 -11.57 18.69
C GLY A 87 10.94 -12.07 20.11
N LEU A 88 9.74 -11.81 20.65
CA LEU A 88 9.36 -12.27 21.99
C LEU A 88 9.33 -13.79 22.11
N LEU A 89 8.84 -14.50 21.07
CA LEU A 89 8.82 -15.96 21.02
C LEU A 89 10.22 -16.59 21.05
N LEU A 90 11.23 -15.87 20.57
CA LEU A 90 12.63 -16.28 20.62
C LEU A 90 13.36 -15.83 21.89
N GLY A 91 12.64 -15.25 22.86
CA GLY A 91 13.21 -14.77 24.13
C GLY A 91 14.00 -13.47 24.01
N ILE A 92 13.86 -12.75 22.89
CA ILE A 92 14.48 -11.44 22.66
C ILE A 92 13.43 -10.33 22.69
N SER A 93 13.84 -9.06 22.55
CA SER A 93 12.91 -7.92 22.66
C SER A 93 11.94 -7.85 21.47
N PHE A 94 10.78 -7.23 21.68
CA PHE A 94 9.81 -6.96 20.61
C PHE A 94 10.46 -6.18 19.46
N LEU A 95 10.20 -6.60 18.22
CA LEU A 95 10.79 -6.05 16.98
C LEU A 95 12.33 -6.11 16.87
N GLN A 96 13.01 -6.78 17.80
CA GLN A 96 14.44 -7.04 17.65
C GLN A 96 14.68 -7.92 16.40
N ASN A 97 15.79 -7.67 15.70
CA ASN A 97 16.12 -8.41 14.47
C ASN A 97 16.20 -9.91 14.74
N VAL A 98 15.37 -10.67 14.02
CA VAL A 98 15.31 -12.14 14.06
C VAL A 98 15.89 -12.74 12.78
N PHE A 99 15.88 -12.00 11.68
CA PHE A 99 16.49 -12.40 10.42
C PHE A 99 17.94 -11.92 10.31
N PRO A 100 18.80 -12.63 9.55
CA PRO A 100 20.18 -12.24 9.33
C PRO A 100 20.28 -10.89 8.60
N LEU A 101 21.34 -10.14 8.91
CA LEU A 101 21.61 -8.84 8.28
C LEU A 101 22.16 -8.94 6.86
N GLY A 102 22.50 -10.13 6.38
CA GLY A 102 23.01 -10.36 5.02
C GLY A 102 24.26 -9.54 4.68
N GLU A 103 24.50 -9.34 3.38
CA GLU A 103 25.59 -8.51 2.87
C GLU A 103 25.07 -7.12 2.49
N LEU A 104 25.74 -6.07 2.96
CA LEU A 104 25.36 -4.68 2.68
C LEU A 104 25.21 -4.44 1.17
N GLY A 105 24.10 -3.80 0.80
CA GLY A 105 23.77 -3.50 -0.60
C GLY A 105 22.90 -4.55 -1.29
N GLN A 106 22.67 -5.71 -0.67
CA GLN A 106 21.76 -6.73 -1.20
C GLN A 106 20.32 -6.52 -0.75
N LEU A 107 19.38 -7.15 -1.46
CA LEU A 107 17.96 -7.01 -1.11
C LEU A 107 17.63 -7.59 0.28
N PHE A 108 18.25 -8.70 0.66
CA PHE A 108 18.04 -9.34 1.97
C PHE A 108 19.13 -8.94 2.95
N SER A 109 19.36 -7.63 3.13
CA SER A 109 20.49 -7.10 3.90
C SER A 109 20.12 -6.22 5.11
N ALA A 110 18.93 -6.40 5.68
CA ALA A 110 18.43 -5.52 6.75
C ALA A 110 17.55 -6.24 7.78
N GLY A 111 17.76 -7.54 7.98
CA GLY A 111 17.02 -8.32 8.97
C GLY A 111 15.50 -8.23 8.77
N ASN A 112 14.78 -7.70 9.76
CA ASN A 112 13.32 -7.61 9.74
C ASN A 112 12.80 -6.49 8.84
N LEU A 113 13.61 -5.49 8.49
CA LEU A 113 13.15 -4.26 7.83
C LEU A 113 12.43 -4.50 6.49
N PRO A 114 12.91 -5.35 5.56
CA PRO A 114 12.22 -5.55 4.29
C PRO A 114 10.79 -6.08 4.48
N LEU A 115 10.58 -6.97 5.45
CA LEU A 115 9.25 -7.48 5.79
C LEU A 115 8.38 -6.42 6.47
N LEU A 116 8.96 -5.60 7.35
CA LEU A 116 8.25 -4.46 7.94
C LEU A 116 7.79 -3.48 6.87
N TYR A 117 8.64 -3.15 5.90
CA TYR A 117 8.27 -2.24 4.81
C TYR A 117 7.16 -2.81 3.92
N LEU A 118 7.15 -4.12 3.65
CA LEU A 118 6.03 -4.74 2.96
C LEU A 118 4.73 -4.61 3.76
N GLY A 119 4.74 -4.92 5.07
CA GLY A 119 3.57 -4.78 5.93
C GLY A 119 3.05 -3.34 6.01
N VAL A 120 3.96 -2.38 6.21
CA VAL A 120 3.64 -0.94 6.21
C VAL A 120 3.12 -0.50 4.85
N GLY A 121 3.73 -0.95 3.74
CA GLY A 121 3.32 -0.61 2.38
C GLY A 121 1.89 -1.03 2.09
N VAL A 122 1.53 -2.28 2.41
CA VAL A 122 0.16 -2.79 2.28
C VAL A 122 -0.80 -1.99 3.15
N LYS A 123 -0.46 -1.79 4.43
CA LYS A 123 -1.30 -1.03 5.37
C LYS A 123 -1.57 0.39 4.89
N VAL A 124 -0.53 1.10 4.45
CA VAL A 124 -0.63 2.48 3.97
C VAL A 124 -1.42 2.56 2.66
N THR A 125 -1.16 1.67 1.70
CA THR A 125 -1.92 1.62 0.45
C THR A 125 -3.42 1.47 0.74
N ALA A 126 -3.76 0.52 1.59
CA ALA A 126 -5.14 0.24 1.96
C ALA A 126 -5.78 1.39 2.75
N GLY A 127 -5.07 1.95 3.73
CA GLY A 127 -5.54 3.10 4.52
C GLY A 127 -5.84 4.34 3.68
N ILE A 128 -4.99 4.68 2.70
CA ILE A 128 -5.24 5.81 1.80
C ILE A 128 -6.47 5.55 0.91
N ILE A 129 -6.67 4.32 0.43
CA ILE A 129 -7.86 3.95 -0.34
C ILE A 129 -9.12 4.05 0.53
N LEU A 130 -9.06 3.63 1.80
CA LEU A 130 -10.18 3.75 2.74
C LEU A 130 -10.52 5.21 3.03
N ILE A 131 -9.52 6.05 3.30
CA ILE A 131 -9.72 7.50 3.48
C ILE A 131 -10.38 8.09 2.23
N PHE A 132 -9.89 7.73 1.05
CA PHE A 132 -10.46 8.20 -0.21
C PHE A 132 -11.93 7.78 -0.36
N TYR A 133 -12.28 6.54 -0.05
CA TYR A 133 -13.68 6.10 -0.04
C TYR A 133 -14.52 6.81 1.03
N ALA A 134 -14.01 6.98 2.24
CA ALA A 134 -14.71 7.68 3.31
C ALA A 134 -15.01 9.14 2.92
N MET A 135 -14.05 9.85 2.33
CA MET A 135 -14.27 11.19 1.79
C MET A 135 -15.36 11.20 0.72
N LEU A 136 -15.32 10.27 -0.23
CA LEU A 136 -16.34 10.19 -1.28
C LEU A 136 -17.74 9.90 -0.75
N PHE A 137 -17.86 9.09 0.30
CA PHE A 137 -19.15 8.82 0.94
C PHE A 137 -19.65 10.02 1.74
N ALA A 138 -18.78 10.71 2.47
CA ALA A 138 -19.13 11.92 3.21
C ALA A 138 -19.73 12.99 2.29
N PHE A 139 -19.10 13.27 1.14
CA PHE A 139 -19.61 14.26 0.19
C PHE A 139 -20.89 13.83 -0.53
N ARG A 140 -21.14 12.53 -0.71
CA ARG A 140 -22.41 12.05 -1.30
C ARG A 140 -23.60 12.15 -0.35
N GLY A 141 -23.36 12.17 0.96
CA GLY A 141 -24.40 12.37 1.97
C GLY A 141 -24.83 13.82 2.16
N GLU A 142 -24.12 14.79 1.57
CA GLU A 142 -24.49 16.21 1.58
C GLU A 142 -25.39 16.61 0.39
N GLU A 143 -25.50 15.74 -0.64
CA GLU A 143 -26.33 15.97 -1.83
C GLU A 143 -27.77 15.41 -1.71
N GLU A 144 -28.11 14.75 -0.60
CA GLU A 144 -29.47 14.29 -0.23
C GLU A 144 -30.06 15.12 0.91
#